data_AF-A0A2Z3GFM0-F1
#
_entry.id   AF-A0A2Z3GFM0-F1
#
_cell.length_a   1.000
_cell.length_b   1.000
_cell.length_c   1.000
_cell.angle_alpha   90.00
_cell.angle_beta   90.00
_cell.angle_gamma   90.00
#
_symmetry.space_group_name_H-M   'P 1'
#
loop_
_entity.id
_entity.type
_entity.pdbx_description
1 polymer ?
#
loop_
_entity_poly.entity_id
_entity_poly.type
_entity_poly.pdbx_seq_one_letter_code
_entity_poly.pdbx_strand_id
1 'polypeptide(L)'
;MAYLYDLLLAEYLQVWLHQVHLADAWASDGEARVRALVQHVLAQAGRLPAEAHPNAPALLAALQVLARRAAQGPAPAAALKQELTAALYTALRRSTAAARAPEAAPQAFAFSPPPEFAPRPSATDFVNWT
;
A
#
# COMPACT_ATOMS: atom_id res chain seq x y z
N MET A 1 -18.23 8.80 15.04
CA MET A 1 -17.43 7.63 15.49
C MET A 1 -16.78 6.89 14.32
N ALA A 2 -17.47 6.60 13.21
CA ALA A 2 -16.86 5.92 12.04
C ALA A 2 -15.58 6.59 11.49
N TYR A 3 -15.57 7.93 11.34
CA TYR A 3 -14.41 8.69 10.87
C TYR A 3 -13.13 8.52 11.72
N LEU A 4 -13.24 8.33 13.04
CA LEU A 4 -12.08 8.12 13.91
C LEU A 4 -11.43 6.75 13.69
N TYR A 5 -12.26 5.74 13.43
CA TYR A 5 -11.77 4.39 13.17
C TYR A 5 -11.23 4.20 11.75
N ASP A 6 -11.78 4.94 10.77
CA ASP A 6 -11.25 4.99 9.40
C ASP A 6 -9.85 5.62 9.35
N LEU A 7 -9.63 6.69 10.12
CA LEU A 7 -8.32 7.34 10.25
C LEU A 7 -7.29 6.39 10.89
N LEU A 8 -7.71 5.68 11.95
CA LEU A 8 -6.85 4.73 12.66
C LEU A 8 -6.38 3.59 11.73
N LEU A 9 -7.29 3.01 10.93
CA LEU A 9 -6.90 1.94 10.00
C LEU A 9 -5.97 2.45 8.89
N ALA A 10 -6.24 3.62 8.33
CA ALA A 10 -5.41 4.20 7.27
C ALA A 10 -3.97 4.45 7.75
N GLU A 11 -3.80 4.94 8.99
CA GLU A 11 -2.48 5.12 9.61
C GLU A 11 -1.74 3.79 9.80
N TYR A 12 -2.42 2.75 10.32
CA TYR A 12 -1.83 1.41 10.43
C TYR A 12 -1.40 0.86 9.06
N LEU A 13 -2.23 1.02 8.03
CA LEU A 13 -1.92 0.57 6.67
C LEU A 13 -0.70 1.30 6.09
N GLN A 14 -0.55 2.60 6.35
CA GLN A 14 0.62 3.37 5.94
C GLN A 14 1.90 2.91 6.65
N VAL A 15 1.84 2.66 7.96
CA VAL A 15 2.97 2.13 8.74
C VAL A 15 3.39 0.76 8.20
N TRP A 16 2.43 -0.13 7.95
CA TRP A 16 2.74 -1.46 7.41
C TRP A 16 3.29 -1.41 5.99
N LEU A 17 2.75 -0.57 5.11
CA LEU A 17 3.32 -0.36 3.77
C LEU A 17 4.76 0.16 3.85
N HIS A 18 5.04 1.09 4.75
CA HIS A 18 6.40 1.58 4.97
C HIS A 18 7.35 0.46 5.42
N GLN A 19 6.94 -0.37 6.39
CA GLN A 19 7.72 -1.53 6.84
C GLN A 19 7.98 -2.54 5.72
N VAL A 20 6.98 -2.76 4.85
CA VAL A 20 7.12 -3.61 3.66
C VAL A 20 8.15 -3.03 2.70
N HIS A 21 8.15 -1.72 2.46
CA HIS A 21 9.17 -1.08 1.60
C HIS A 21 10.58 -1.19 2.19
N LEU A 22 10.73 -1.02 3.50
CA LEU A 22 12.02 -1.22 4.19
C LEU A 22 12.53 -2.67 4.08
N ALA A 23 11.63 -3.64 3.86
CA ALA A 23 12.04 -5.02 3.67
C ALA A 23 12.89 -5.27 2.40
N ASP A 24 12.85 -4.39 1.40
CA ASP A 24 13.74 -4.49 0.22
C ASP A 24 15.21 -4.25 0.57
N ALA A 25 15.50 -3.53 1.66
CA ALA A 25 16.86 -3.24 2.07
C ALA A 25 17.54 -4.41 2.81
N TRP A 26 16.83 -5.52 3.06
CA TRP A 26 17.36 -6.65 3.84
C TRP A 26 18.02 -7.70 2.94
N ALA A 27 19.30 -7.49 2.66
CA ALA A 27 20.07 -8.26 1.67
C ALA A 27 20.42 -9.72 2.04
N SER A 28 20.27 -10.17 3.29
CA SER A 28 20.74 -11.52 3.71
C SER A 28 19.68 -12.46 4.32
N ASP A 29 18.55 -11.95 4.83
CA ASP A 29 17.48 -12.74 5.49
C ASP A 29 16.07 -12.37 4.97
N GLY A 30 15.99 -11.91 3.72
CA GLY A 30 14.78 -11.30 3.16
C GLY A 30 13.52 -12.17 3.32
N GLU A 31 13.62 -13.49 3.13
CA GLU A 31 12.45 -14.37 3.23
C GLU A 31 11.94 -14.54 4.67
N ALA A 32 12.82 -14.86 5.62
CA ALA A 32 12.45 -15.02 7.02
C ALA A 32 11.87 -13.73 7.61
N ARG A 33 12.43 -12.57 7.23
CA ARG A 33 11.93 -11.27 7.67
C ARG A 33 10.61 -10.88 7.02
N VAL A 34 10.42 -11.14 5.72
CA VAL A 34 9.12 -10.90 5.07
C VAL A 34 8.04 -11.80 5.67
N ARG A 35 8.36 -13.07 5.98
CA ARG A 35 7.44 -13.97 6.70
C ARG A 35 7.10 -13.45 8.09
N ALA A 36 8.10 -12.98 8.85
CA ALA A 36 7.88 -12.37 10.16
C ALA A 36 7.01 -11.12 10.05
N LEU A 37 7.20 -10.30 9.01
CA LEU A 37 6.38 -9.12 8.74
C LEU A 37 4.93 -9.50 8.42
N VAL A 38 4.69 -10.51 7.59
CA VAL A 38 3.33 -11.04 7.32
C VAL A 38 2.64 -11.45 8.62
N GLN A 39 3.34 -12.18 9.49
CA GLN A 39 2.79 -12.61 10.79
C GLN A 39 2.54 -11.43 11.73
N HIS A 40 3.44 -10.45 11.75
CA HIS A 40 3.29 -9.23 12.53
C HIS A 40 2.05 -8.43 12.12
N VAL A 41 1.91 -8.17 10.81
CA VAL A 41 0.76 -7.45 10.23
C VAL A 41 -0.53 -8.21 10.49
N LEU A 42 -0.55 -9.54 10.33
CA LEU A 42 -1.70 -10.38 10.65
C LEU A 42 -2.09 -10.28 12.14
N ALA A 43 -1.12 -10.37 13.04
CA ALA A 43 -1.37 -10.29 14.48
C ALA A 43 -1.92 -8.92 14.91
N GLN A 44 -1.42 -7.83 14.31
CA GLN A 44 -1.95 -6.50 14.57
C GLN A 44 -3.33 -6.28 13.95
N ALA A 45 -3.55 -6.74 12.71
CA ALA A 45 -4.85 -6.68 12.07
C ALA A 45 -5.91 -7.48 12.85
N GLY A 46 -5.54 -8.62 13.45
CA GLY A 46 -6.43 -9.42 14.30
C GLY A 46 -6.81 -8.76 15.63
N ARG A 47 -6.12 -7.69 16.05
CA ARG A 47 -6.48 -6.89 17.23
C ARG A 47 -7.39 -5.72 16.89
N LEU A 48 -7.60 -5.43 15.61
CA LEU A 48 -8.53 -4.40 15.20
C LEU A 48 -9.97 -4.89 15.43
N PRO A 49 -10.83 -4.09 16.06
CA PRO A 49 -12.24 -4.45 16.20
C PRO A 49 -12.85 -4.64 14.81
N ALA A 50 -13.56 -5.75 14.58
CA ALA A 50 -14.22 -6.01 13.29
C ALA A 50 -15.24 -4.92 12.93
N GLU A 51 -15.82 -4.26 13.94
CA GLU A 51 -16.75 -3.14 13.81
C GLU A 51 -16.06 -1.79 13.61
N ALA A 52 -14.74 -1.70 13.78
CA ALA A 52 -14.00 -0.44 13.63
C ALA A 52 -14.00 0.03 12.17
N HIS A 53 -13.92 -0.87 11.19
CA HIS A 53 -13.93 -0.48 9.79
C HIS A 53 -14.56 -1.57 8.90
N PRO A 54 -15.44 -1.22 7.94
CA PRO A 54 -16.05 -2.18 7.00
C PRO A 54 -15.07 -3.02 6.18
N ASN A 55 -13.80 -2.59 6.04
CA ASN A 55 -12.77 -3.31 5.28
C ASN A 55 -11.86 -4.18 6.15
N ALA A 56 -11.93 -4.07 7.48
CA ALA A 56 -11.09 -4.85 8.40
C ALA A 56 -11.27 -6.37 8.23
N PRO A 57 -12.50 -6.92 8.06
CA PRO A 57 -12.69 -8.35 7.85
C PRO A 57 -12.06 -8.87 6.55
N ALA A 58 -12.18 -8.10 5.46
CA ALA A 58 -11.60 -8.46 4.17
C ALA A 58 -10.07 -8.42 4.19
N LEU A 59 -9.48 -7.42 4.86
CA LEU A 59 -8.05 -7.34 5.08
C LEU A 59 -7.54 -8.54 5.90
N LEU A 60 -8.23 -8.86 7.00
CA LEU A 60 -7.85 -9.99 7.86
C LEU A 60 -7.88 -11.32 7.10
N ALA A 61 -8.92 -11.55 6.28
CA ALA A 61 -9.02 -12.74 5.43
C ALA A 61 -7.86 -12.84 4.42
N ALA A 62 -7.51 -11.72 3.76
CA ALA A 62 -6.38 -11.69 2.83
C ALA A 62 -5.04 -12.00 3.53
N LEU A 63 -4.81 -11.43 4.71
CA LEU A 63 -3.61 -11.70 5.51
C LEU A 63 -3.53 -13.14 6.00
N GLN A 64 -4.65 -13.76 6.36
CA GLN A 64 -4.71 -15.17 6.76
C GLN A 64 -4.37 -16.11 5.59
N VAL A 65 -4.86 -15.82 4.39
CA VAL A 65 -4.51 -16.59 3.17
C VAL A 65 -3.02 -16.47 2.89
N LEU A 66 -2.47 -15.24 2.96
CA LEU A 66 -1.05 -15.00 2.75
C LEU A 66 -0.18 -15.72 3.79
N ALA A 67 -0.57 -15.68 5.07
CA ALA A 67 0.14 -16.37 6.15
C ALA A 67 0.11 -17.90 5.99
N ARG A 68 -1.03 -18.48 5.59
CA ARG A 68 -1.13 -19.91 5.27
C ARG A 68 -0.22 -20.28 4.10
N ARG A 69 -0.22 -19.47 3.04
CA ARG A 69 0.63 -19.69 1.87
C ARG A 69 2.11 -19.62 2.23
N ALA A 70 2.51 -18.65 3.06
CA ALA A 70 3.85 -18.58 3.60
C ALA A 70 4.19 -19.87 4.37
N ALA A 71 3.29 -20.40 5.19
CA ALA A 71 3.54 -21.62 5.96
C ALA A 71 3.64 -22.92 5.13
N GLN A 72 3.08 -22.97 3.91
CA GLN A 72 2.95 -24.20 3.11
C GLN A 72 4.19 -24.58 2.29
N GLY A 73 5.19 -23.71 2.15
CA GLY A 73 6.41 -24.05 1.42
C GLY A 73 7.34 -22.86 1.18
N PRO A 74 8.47 -23.07 0.48
CA PRO A 74 9.35 -21.99 0.07
C PRO A 74 8.62 -21.09 -0.91
N ALA A 75 8.37 -19.85 -0.50
CA ALA A 75 7.77 -18.82 -1.33
C ALA A 75 8.81 -17.71 -1.48
N PRO A 76 9.14 -17.28 -2.71
CA PRO A 76 10.11 -16.22 -2.90
C PRO A 76 9.75 -15.00 -2.06
N ALA A 77 10.71 -14.44 -1.32
CA ALA A 77 10.50 -13.26 -0.48
C ALA A 77 9.83 -12.11 -1.27
N ALA A 78 10.24 -11.94 -2.53
CA ALA A 78 9.66 -10.96 -3.45
C ALA A 78 8.16 -11.20 -3.72
N ALA A 79 7.73 -12.45 -3.87
CA ALA A 79 6.34 -12.79 -4.13
C ALA A 79 5.46 -12.55 -2.89
N LEU A 80 5.90 -13.03 -1.71
CA LEU A 80 5.20 -12.77 -0.44
C LEU A 80 5.08 -11.26 -0.16
N LYS A 81 6.15 -10.52 -0.45
CA LYS A 81 6.16 -9.07 -0.32
C LYS A 81 5.18 -8.40 -1.28
N GLN A 82 5.17 -8.76 -2.55
CA GLN A 82 4.23 -8.21 -3.54
C GLN A 82 2.78 -8.47 -3.14
N GLU A 83 2.48 -9.67 -2.65
CA GLU A 83 1.13 -10.04 -2.19
C GLU A 83 0.73 -9.27 -0.93
N LEU A 84 1.64 -9.11 0.03
CA LEU A 84 1.42 -8.28 1.22
C LEU A 84 1.16 -6.82 0.82
N THR A 85 1.99 -6.28 -0.08
CA THR A 85 1.85 -4.91 -0.61
C THR A 85 0.50 -4.73 -1.29
N ALA A 86 0.10 -5.68 -2.14
CA ALA A 86 -1.18 -5.64 -2.85
C ALA A 86 -2.38 -5.68 -1.90
N ALA A 87 -2.34 -6.52 -0.86
CA ALA A 87 -3.38 -6.60 0.15
C ALA A 87 -3.53 -5.27 0.92
N LEU A 88 -2.42 -4.68 1.33
CA LEU A 88 -2.40 -3.42 2.07
C LEU A 88 -2.86 -2.22 1.23
N TYR A 89 -2.37 -2.09 -0.01
CA TYR A 89 -2.84 -1.03 -0.92
C TYR A 89 -4.32 -1.18 -1.27
N THR A 90 -4.81 -2.40 -1.45
CA THR A 90 -6.23 -2.64 -1.72
C THR A 90 -7.09 -2.22 -0.53
N ALA A 91 -6.67 -2.55 0.69
CA ALA A 91 -7.36 -2.11 1.90
C ALA A 91 -7.34 -0.59 2.05
N LEU A 92 -6.18 0.05 1.80
CA LEU A 92 -6.03 1.50 1.88
C LEU A 92 -6.92 2.22 0.85
N ARG A 93 -6.93 1.75 -0.40
CA ARG A 93 -7.81 2.29 -1.45
C ARG A 93 -9.29 2.18 -1.06
N ARG A 94 -9.70 1.05 -0.48
CA ARG A 94 -11.10 0.86 -0.06
C ARG A 94 -11.46 1.71 1.16
N SER A 95 -10.53 1.93 2.09
CA SER A 95 -10.74 2.81 3.26
C SER A 95 -10.94 4.27 2.84
N THR A 96 -10.11 4.74 1.91
CA THR A 96 -10.18 6.13 1.40
C THR A 96 -11.32 6.35 0.41
N ALA A 97 -11.74 5.33 -0.35
CA ALA A 97 -12.88 5.41 -1.25
C ALA A 97 -14.22 5.45 -0.50
N ALA A 98 -14.35 4.71 0.61
CA ALA A 98 -15.54 4.77 1.47
C ALA A 98 -15.71 6.15 2.13
N ALA A 99 -14.61 6.84 2.42
CA ALA A 99 -14.61 8.22 2.89
C ALA A 99 -14.88 9.27 1.78
N ARG A 100 -14.96 8.87 0.50
CA ARG A 100 -15.19 9.75 -0.67
C ARG A 100 -16.46 9.37 -1.45
N ALA A 101 -17.58 9.14 -0.77
CA ALA A 101 -18.87 9.43 -1.39
C ALA A 101 -18.92 10.96 -1.65
N PRO A 102 -19.24 11.43 -2.87
CA PRO A 102 -18.76 12.72 -3.33
C PRO A 102 -19.62 13.88 -2.81
N GLU A 103 -19.00 14.77 -2.04
CA GLU A 103 -19.22 16.20 -2.24
C GLU A 103 -17.96 16.73 -2.93
N ALA A 104 -18.17 17.45 -4.03
CA ALA A 104 -17.22 17.68 -5.11
C ALA A 104 -15.85 18.24 -4.70
N ALA A 105 -14.78 17.78 -5.37
CA ALA A 105 -13.74 18.67 -5.91
C ALA A 105 -12.86 17.94 -6.94
N PRO A 106 -12.38 18.66 -7.98
CA PRO A 106 -12.08 18.11 -9.29
C PRO A 106 -10.61 17.73 -9.44
N GLN A 107 -10.35 17.02 -10.54
CA GLN A 107 -9.06 16.79 -11.20
C GLN A 107 -7.95 17.80 -10.79
N ALA A 108 -7.11 17.43 -9.83
CA ALA A 108 -5.88 18.15 -9.50
C ALA A 108 -4.74 17.15 -9.26
N PHE A 109 -4.49 16.30 -10.25
CA PHE A 109 -3.19 15.65 -10.43
C PHE A 109 -2.74 15.84 -11.88
N ALA A 110 -2.66 17.10 -12.30
CA ALA A 110 -1.72 17.47 -13.34
C ALA A 110 -0.33 17.46 -12.67
N PHE A 111 0.44 16.41 -12.92
CA PHE A 111 1.82 16.30 -12.48
C PHE A 111 2.61 17.40 -13.21
N SER A 112 2.89 18.51 -12.53
CA SER A 112 3.89 19.48 -13.00
C SER A 112 5.22 19.12 -12.32
N PRO A 113 6.17 18.50 -13.04
CA PRO A 113 7.48 18.25 -12.46
C PRO A 113 8.20 19.57 -12.14
N PRO A 114 9.09 19.60 -11.15
CA PRO A 114 9.91 20.77 -10.86
C PRO A 114 10.70 21.21 -12.11
N PRO A 115 11.00 22.51 -12.28
CA PRO A 115 11.62 23.03 -13.51
C PRO A 115 12.99 22.41 -13.83
N GLU A 116 13.65 21.80 -12.86
CA GLU A 116 14.91 21.06 -13.02
C GLU A 116 14.75 19.69 -13.72
N PHE A 117 13.52 19.15 -13.78
CA PHE A 117 13.16 17.89 -14.43
C PHE A 117 12.33 18.07 -15.71
N ALA A 118 12.10 19.31 -16.14
CA ALA A 118 11.54 19.56 -17.45
C ALA A 118 12.52 19.05 -18.53
N PRO A 119 12.08 18.25 -19.52
CA PRO A 119 12.94 17.87 -20.63
C PRO A 119 13.45 19.15 -21.31
N ARG A 120 14.77 19.28 -21.46
CA ARG A 120 15.34 20.38 -22.24
C ARG A 120 14.75 20.32 -23.65
N PRO A 121 14.27 21.44 -24.21
CA PRO A 121 13.77 21.45 -25.58
C PRO A 121 14.86 20.93 -26.51
N SER A 122 14.47 20.00 -27.38
CA SER A 122 15.36 19.42 -28.37
C SER A 122 15.51 20.39 -29.53
N ALA A 123 16.61 20.33 -30.28
CA ALA A 123 16.83 21.21 -31.44
C ALA A 123 15.72 21.08 -32.52
N THR A 124 14.94 20.00 -32.49
CA THR A 124 13.75 19.77 -33.32
C THR A 124 12.56 20.66 -32.99
N ASP A 125 12.49 21.26 -31.79
CA ASP A 125 11.36 22.10 -31.36
C ASP A 125 11.40 23.54 -31.93
N PHE A 126 12.52 23.93 -32.56
CA PHE A 126 12.72 25.29 -33.10
C PHE A 126 12.37 25.48 -34.58
N VAL A 127 11.87 24.45 -35.28
CA VAL A 127 11.69 24.50 -36.76
C VAL A 127 10.34 25.10 -37.21
N ASN A 128 9.40 25.38 -36.30
CA ASN A 128 8.04 25.79 -36.70
C ASN A 128 7.69 27.27 -36.54
N TRP A 129 8.68 28.16 -36.43
CA TRP A 129 8.46 29.61 -36.45
C TRP A 129 9.22 30.27 -37.61
N THR A 130 8.75 30.04 -38.83
CA THR A 130 8.84 31.00 -39.96
C THR A 130 7.65 30.78 -40.89
#